data_AF-A0A8S1LFF6-F1
#
_entry.id   AF-A0A8S1LFF6-F1
#
_cell.length_a   1.000
_cell.length_b   1.000
_cell.length_c   1.000
_cell.angle_alpha   90.00
_cell.angle_beta   90.00
_cell.angle_gamma   90.00
#
_symmetry.space_group_name_H-M   'P 1'
#
loop_
_entity.id
_entity.type
_entity.pdbx_description
1 polymer ?
#
loop_
_entity_poly.entity_id
_entity_poly.type
_entity_poly.pdbx_seq_one_letter_code
_entity_poly.pdbx_strand_id
1 'polypeptide(L)'
;MSKNNKLIDVAKYLRRFYYRVHNFVEYRMLVNQKHILFVGGNKNPLTPMLYQNFYLNWQIGHLGLQEELAIKPNFILNQEDDLQKLVEQAKSRSTHYDAIIILEDRNGLQEMGDKFEMHNMYKSEVRRALMACHMATKILASNGMICFTIDQRSYFEQKEEQNISTGKVMKDCQIAHLCTNLGERDDLETDTLVVGALIEDDKLSDIVKYLKLWADGIKRPASGTFAHFKYSNHKKPIVYPELL
;
A
#
# COMPACT_ATOMS: atom_id res chain seq x y z
N MET A 1 -37.14 22.42 -43.81
CA MET A 1 -36.81 22.00 -42.43
C MET A 1 -35.52 22.66 -42.00
N SER A 2 -35.60 23.65 -41.10
CA SER A 2 -34.54 24.63 -40.86
C SER A 2 -33.44 24.12 -39.93
N LYS A 3 -32.21 24.58 -40.17
CA LYS A 3 -30.98 24.23 -39.42
C LYS A 3 -31.09 24.42 -37.90
N ASN A 4 -32.02 25.27 -37.43
CA ASN A 4 -32.26 25.53 -36.01
C ASN A 4 -32.82 24.33 -35.26
N ASN A 5 -33.67 23.50 -35.88
CA ASN A 5 -34.20 22.31 -35.21
C ASN A 5 -33.09 21.27 -34.97
N LYS A 6 -32.14 21.15 -35.90
CA LYS A 6 -30.99 20.25 -35.74
C LYS A 6 -30.04 20.68 -34.60
N LEU A 7 -29.80 21.98 -34.44
CA LEU A 7 -28.97 22.51 -33.35
C LEU A 7 -29.59 22.28 -31.97
N ILE A 8 -30.91 22.45 -31.85
CA ILE A 8 -31.65 22.18 -30.61
C ILE A 8 -31.60 20.69 -30.25
N ASP A 9 -31.73 19.80 -31.25
CA ASP A 9 -31.66 18.36 -31.03
C ASP A 9 -30.24 17.91 -30.64
N VAL A 10 -29.20 18.50 -31.24
CA VAL A 10 -27.80 18.27 -30.84
C VAL A 10 -27.54 18.78 -29.42
N ALA A 11 -28.03 19.97 -29.05
CA ALA A 11 -27.88 20.49 -27.69
C ALA A 11 -28.60 19.63 -26.64
N LYS A 12 -29.81 19.13 -26.96
CA LYS A 12 -30.53 18.17 -26.11
C LYS A 12 -29.79 16.84 -25.97
N TYR A 13 -29.19 16.35 -27.06
CA TYR A 13 -28.38 15.14 -27.04
C TYR A 13 -27.13 15.32 -26.16
N LEU A 14 -26.38 16.41 -26.34
CA LEU A 14 -25.19 16.74 -25.54
C LEU A 14 -25.54 16.91 -24.06
N ARG A 15 -26.67 17.55 -23.74
CA ARG A 15 -27.14 17.69 -22.35
C ARG A 15 -27.48 16.33 -21.73
N ARG A 16 -28.15 15.45 -22.46
CA ARG A 16 -28.45 14.08 -22.02
C ARG A 16 -27.19 13.23 -21.91
N PHE A 17 -26.22 13.40 -22.80
CA PHE A 17 -24.93 12.74 -22.75
C PHE A 17 -24.13 13.19 -21.53
N TYR A 18 -24.01 14.51 -21.30
CA TYR A 18 -23.40 15.08 -20.10
C TYR A 18 -24.06 14.54 -18.83
N TYR A 19 -25.40 14.53 -18.76
CA TYR A 19 -26.12 14.02 -17.59
C TYR A 19 -25.89 12.52 -17.37
N ARG A 20 -25.83 11.73 -18.46
CA ARG A 20 -25.52 10.29 -18.37
C ARG A 20 -24.08 10.03 -17.94
N VAL A 21 -23.10 10.80 -18.43
CA VAL A 21 -21.69 10.67 -18.05
C VAL A 21 -21.48 11.15 -16.62
N HIS A 22 -22.10 12.27 -16.23
CA HIS A 22 -22.00 12.81 -14.87
C HIS A 22 -22.61 11.85 -13.85
N ASN A 23 -23.82 11.33 -14.11
CA ASN A 23 -24.44 10.31 -13.26
C ASN A 23 -23.68 8.98 -13.32
N PHE A 24 -23.07 8.59 -14.44
CA PHE A 24 -22.25 7.37 -14.54
C PHE A 24 -20.95 7.51 -13.74
N VAL A 25 -20.32 8.68 -13.72
CA VAL A 25 -19.12 8.98 -12.94
C VAL A 25 -19.46 9.09 -11.45
N GLU A 26 -20.53 9.79 -11.08
CA GLU A 26 -21.02 9.82 -9.69
C GLU A 26 -21.43 8.42 -9.21
N TYR A 27 -22.13 7.63 -10.02
CA TYR A 27 -22.51 6.26 -9.68
C TYR A 27 -21.31 5.31 -9.63
N ARG A 28 -20.30 5.44 -10.51
CA ARG A 28 -19.05 4.67 -10.38
C ARG A 28 -18.23 5.06 -9.15
N MET A 29 -18.21 6.35 -8.79
CA MET A 29 -17.53 6.82 -7.58
C MET A 29 -18.31 6.47 -6.30
N LEU A 30 -19.63 6.27 -6.38
CA LEU A 30 -20.48 5.82 -5.26
C LEU A 30 -20.56 4.29 -5.11
N VAL A 31 -20.28 3.50 -6.17
CA VAL A 31 -20.50 2.04 -6.18
C VAL A 31 -19.21 1.20 -6.21
N ASN A 32 -18.07 1.73 -6.66
CA ASN A 32 -16.76 1.10 -6.47
C ASN A 32 -15.92 1.92 -5.48
N GLN A 33 -16.20 1.77 -4.19
CA GLN A 33 -15.25 2.22 -3.19
C GLN A 33 -13.93 1.47 -3.41
N LYS A 34 -12.82 2.22 -3.43
CA LYS A 34 -11.50 1.63 -3.58
C LYS A 34 -11.18 0.76 -2.36
N HIS A 35 -10.43 -0.31 -2.58
CA HIS A 35 -10.07 -1.26 -1.53
C HIS A 35 -8.57 -1.22 -1.26
N ILE A 36 -8.21 -1.10 0.01
CA ILE A 36 -6.83 -1.24 0.47
C ILE A 36 -6.73 -2.41 1.44
N LEU A 37 -5.63 -3.16 1.34
CA LEU A 37 -5.29 -4.21 2.28
C LEU A 37 -3.97 -3.89 2.97
N PHE A 38 -4.04 -3.67 4.28
CA PHE A 38 -2.85 -3.59 5.13
C PHE A 38 -2.44 -5.00 5.56
N VAL A 39 -1.13 -5.25 5.57
CA VAL A 39 -0.57 -6.53 5.98
C VAL A 39 0.46 -6.29 7.08
N GLY A 40 0.17 -6.75 8.30
CA GLY A 40 0.99 -6.49 9.49
C GLY A 40 0.88 -5.04 10.00
N GLY A 41 1.88 -4.58 10.75
CA GLY A 41 1.94 -3.21 11.26
C GLY A 41 1.12 -2.97 12.52
N ASN A 42 0.90 -3.99 13.34
CA ASN A 42 0.19 -3.90 14.61
C ASN A 42 0.79 -2.82 15.52
N LYS A 43 2.12 -2.74 15.57
CA LYS A 43 2.88 -1.76 16.39
C LYS A 43 3.54 -0.65 15.58
N ASN A 44 3.16 -0.50 14.31
CA ASN A 44 3.76 0.52 13.46
C ASN A 44 3.04 1.87 13.67
N PRO A 45 3.76 2.97 14.00
CA PRO A 45 3.15 4.28 14.18
C PRO A 45 2.50 4.83 12.89
N LEU A 46 2.88 4.32 11.71
CA LEU A 46 2.29 4.67 10.43
C LEU A 46 0.86 4.11 10.27
N THR A 47 0.55 2.97 10.91
CA THR A 47 -0.74 2.28 10.77
C THR A 47 -1.95 3.15 11.11
N PRO A 48 -2.06 3.76 12.30
CA PRO A 48 -3.23 4.60 12.62
C PRO A 48 -3.35 5.81 11.67
N MET A 49 -2.23 6.37 11.21
CA MET A 49 -2.23 7.51 10.29
C MET A 49 -2.71 7.13 8.89
N LEU A 50 -2.31 5.95 8.40
CA LEU A 50 -2.80 5.39 7.15
C LEU A 50 -4.30 5.12 7.23
N TYR A 51 -4.77 4.50 8.32
CA TYR A 51 -6.20 4.28 8.53
C TYR A 51 -6.99 5.57 8.44
N GLN A 52 -6.55 6.62 9.15
CA GLN A 52 -7.21 7.92 9.12
C GLN A 52 -7.27 8.54 7.71
N ASN A 53 -6.21 8.37 6.91
CA ASN A 53 -6.15 8.94 5.55
C ASN A 53 -6.97 8.15 4.52
N PHE A 54 -7.16 6.85 4.72
CA PHE A 54 -7.90 6.00 3.79
C PHE A 54 -9.39 5.87 4.16
N TYR A 55 -9.74 5.91 5.45
CA TYR A 55 -11.08 5.57 5.96
C TYR A 55 -12.23 6.41 5.39
N LEU A 56 -11.96 7.63 4.91
CA LEU A 56 -13.01 8.50 4.39
C LEU A 56 -13.68 7.95 3.12
N ASN A 57 -12.91 7.34 2.22
CA ASN A 57 -13.38 6.99 0.87
C ASN A 57 -12.96 5.59 0.41
N TRP A 58 -12.26 4.82 1.24
CA TRP A 58 -11.74 3.50 0.92
C TRP A 58 -12.26 2.47 1.92
N GLN A 59 -12.48 1.25 1.43
CA GLN A 59 -12.68 0.08 2.25
C GLN A 59 -11.32 -0.47 2.68
N ILE A 60 -11.14 -0.58 4.00
CA ILE A 60 -9.89 -1.01 4.62
C ILE A 60 -10.01 -2.47 5.08
N GLY A 61 -9.20 -3.33 4.47
CA GLY A 61 -8.91 -4.67 4.97
C GLY A 61 -7.61 -4.69 5.77
N HIS A 62 -7.51 -5.58 6.75
CA HIS A 62 -6.25 -5.84 7.46
C HIS A 62 -6.00 -7.34 7.61
N LEU A 63 -4.85 -7.81 7.19
CA LEU A 63 -4.39 -9.20 7.38
C LEU A 63 -3.53 -9.31 8.64
N GLY A 64 -4.03 -10.04 9.65
CA GLY A 64 -3.29 -10.30 10.89
C GLY A 64 -3.30 -9.17 11.91
N LEU A 65 -4.41 -8.41 12.00
CA LEU A 65 -4.58 -7.39 13.04
C LEU A 65 -4.73 -8.06 14.41
N GLN A 66 -3.87 -7.70 15.35
CA GLN A 66 -3.84 -8.22 16.72
C GLN A 66 -4.19 -7.16 17.76
N GLU A 67 -3.92 -5.88 17.48
CA GLU A 67 -4.16 -4.77 18.40
C GLU A 67 -5.43 -3.99 18.01
N GLU A 68 -6.13 -3.46 19.02
CA GLU A 68 -7.32 -2.64 18.76
C GLU A 68 -6.92 -1.24 18.32
N LEU A 69 -7.30 -0.87 17.10
CA LEU A 69 -7.08 0.46 16.53
C LEU A 69 -8.27 1.38 16.80
N ALA A 70 -8.01 2.68 16.97
CA ALA A 70 -9.04 3.70 17.14
C ALA A 70 -10.03 3.75 15.96
N ILE A 71 -9.53 3.51 14.74
CA ILE A 71 -10.34 3.31 13.54
C ILE A 71 -10.30 1.83 13.20
N LYS A 72 -11.46 1.17 13.19
CA LYS A 72 -11.55 -0.26 12.87
C LYS A 72 -11.49 -0.47 11.35
N PRO A 73 -10.80 -1.52 10.87
CA PRO A 73 -10.89 -1.89 9.47
C PRO A 73 -12.31 -2.36 9.15
N ASN A 74 -12.72 -2.24 7.89
CA ASN A 74 -14.01 -2.74 7.41
C ASN A 74 -14.08 -4.27 7.48
N PHE A 75 -12.94 -4.94 7.31
CA PHE A 75 -12.82 -6.39 7.51
C PHE A 75 -11.40 -6.79 7.93
N ILE A 76 -11.32 -7.92 8.62
CA ILE A 76 -10.06 -8.53 9.04
C ILE A 76 -9.93 -9.88 8.31
N LEU A 77 -8.76 -10.13 7.74
CA LEU A 77 -8.38 -11.42 7.20
C LEU A 77 -7.54 -12.15 8.25
N ASN A 78 -7.88 -13.40 8.50
CA ASN A 78 -7.12 -14.25 9.40
C ASN A 78 -5.87 -14.74 8.69
N GLN A 79 -4.80 -14.99 9.46
CA GLN A 79 -3.64 -15.68 8.91
C GLN A 79 -4.03 -17.12 8.60
N GLU A 80 -3.73 -17.56 7.39
CA GLU A 80 -3.94 -18.93 6.93
C GLU A 80 -2.59 -19.51 6.46
N ASP A 81 -2.38 -20.81 6.70
CA ASP A 81 -1.26 -21.55 6.14
C ASP A 81 -1.49 -21.86 4.65
N ASP A 82 -2.75 -22.03 4.26
CA ASP A 82 -3.15 -22.25 2.87
C ASP A 82 -3.37 -20.90 2.17
N LEU A 83 -2.42 -20.50 1.33
CA LEU A 83 -2.46 -19.25 0.58
C LEU A 83 -3.68 -19.13 -0.34
N GLN A 84 -4.17 -20.25 -0.88
CA GLN A 84 -5.34 -20.23 -1.76
C GLN A 84 -6.60 -19.89 -0.98
N LYS A 85 -6.76 -20.45 0.23
CA LYS A 85 -7.87 -20.07 1.14
C LYS A 85 -7.80 -18.62 1.54
N LEU A 86 -6.60 -18.09 1.79
CA LEU A 86 -6.43 -16.67 2.09
C LEU A 86 -6.88 -15.78 0.93
N VAL A 87 -6.53 -16.15 -0.31
CA VAL A 87 -6.98 -15.45 -1.52
C VAL A 87 -8.50 -15.51 -1.66
N GLU A 88 -9.11 -16.67 -1.39
CA GLU A 88 -10.56 -16.83 -1.42
C GLU A 88 -11.27 -16.00 -0.35
N GLN A 89 -10.71 -15.95 0.87
CA GLN A 89 -11.19 -15.05 1.92
C GLN A 89 -11.12 -13.59 1.47
N ALA A 90 -10.00 -13.16 0.91
CA ALA A 90 -9.85 -11.78 0.40
C ALA A 90 -10.85 -11.48 -0.73
N LYS A 91 -11.05 -12.42 -1.66
CA LYS A 91 -12.00 -12.31 -2.78
C LYS A 91 -13.46 -12.27 -2.34
N SER A 92 -13.79 -12.93 -1.23
CA SER A 92 -15.14 -12.87 -0.64
C SER A 92 -15.50 -11.47 -0.13
N ARG A 93 -14.49 -10.63 0.16
CA ARG A 93 -14.66 -9.25 0.65
C ARG A 93 -14.66 -8.25 -0.50
N SER A 94 -13.73 -8.40 -1.43
CA SER A 94 -13.67 -7.60 -2.64
C SER A 94 -13.07 -8.40 -3.79
N THR A 95 -13.62 -8.19 -4.98
CA THR A 95 -13.10 -8.80 -6.22
C THR A 95 -11.77 -8.19 -6.67
N HIS A 96 -11.44 -6.99 -6.20
CA HIS A 96 -10.21 -6.28 -6.56
C HIS A 96 -9.72 -5.38 -5.42
N TYR A 97 -8.40 -5.22 -5.35
CA TYR A 97 -7.73 -4.33 -4.39
C TYR A 97 -6.91 -3.31 -5.15
N ASP A 98 -7.09 -2.02 -4.84
CA ASP A 98 -6.35 -0.92 -5.46
C ASP A 98 -4.97 -0.76 -4.83
N ALA A 99 -4.81 -1.15 -3.56
CA ALA A 99 -3.54 -1.10 -2.87
C ALA A 99 -3.36 -2.25 -1.87
N ILE A 100 -2.14 -2.76 -1.79
CA ILE A 100 -1.65 -3.64 -0.73
C ILE A 100 -0.43 -2.95 -0.10
N ILE A 101 -0.49 -2.65 1.19
CA ILE A 101 0.64 -2.01 1.90
C ILE A 101 1.13 -2.96 2.98
N ILE A 102 2.38 -3.38 2.83
CA ILE A 102 3.09 -4.25 3.77
C ILE A 102 3.72 -3.36 4.82
N LEU A 103 3.25 -3.51 6.05
CA LEU A 103 3.68 -2.74 7.20
C LEU A 103 4.65 -3.56 8.04
N GLU A 104 5.81 -2.97 8.30
CA GLU A 104 6.79 -3.50 9.23
C GLU A 104 6.22 -3.46 10.66
N ASP A 105 6.38 -4.54 11.44
CA ASP A 105 6.01 -4.55 12.86
C ASP A 105 7.20 -4.14 13.72
N ARG A 106 7.14 -2.98 14.40
CA ARG A 106 8.22 -2.53 15.32
C ARG A 106 8.27 -3.33 16.62
N ASN A 107 8.56 -4.62 16.52
CA ASN A 107 8.87 -5.47 17.64
C ASN A 107 10.37 -5.34 17.91
N GLY A 108 10.75 -4.42 18.80
CA GLY A 108 12.14 -4.39 19.29
C GLY A 108 12.40 -5.63 20.14
N LEU A 109 13.25 -6.54 19.67
CA LEU A 109 13.86 -7.57 20.51
C LEU A 109 15.08 -6.95 21.19
N GLN A 110 15.14 -7.02 22.52
CA GLN A 110 16.39 -6.78 23.24
C GLN A 110 17.39 -7.87 22.82
N GLU A 111 18.64 -7.48 22.53
CA GLU A 111 19.76 -8.36 22.14
C GLU A 111 19.96 -9.62 23.01
N MET A 112 19.34 -9.70 24.19
CA MET A 112 19.32 -10.89 25.06
C MET A 112 18.19 -11.90 24.76
N GLY A 113 17.51 -11.80 23.61
CA GLY A 113 16.58 -12.82 23.14
C GLY A 113 17.28 -14.08 22.63
N ASP A 114 16.68 -15.24 22.84
CA ASP A 114 17.15 -16.53 22.31
C ASP A 114 17.33 -16.43 20.78
N LYS A 115 18.40 -17.00 20.21
CA LYS A 115 18.61 -17.08 18.74
C LYS A 115 17.38 -17.65 18.02
N PHE A 116 16.61 -18.48 18.72
CA PHE A 116 15.33 -19.00 18.26
C PHE A 116 14.26 -17.92 18.05
N GLU A 117 14.17 -16.91 18.93
CA GLU A 117 13.22 -15.80 18.80
C GLU A 117 13.55 -14.93 17.60
N MET A 118 14.85 -14.65 17.36
CA MET A 118 15.29 -13.96 16.15
C MET A 118 14.87 -14.74 14.90
N HIS A 119 15.14 -16.05 14.85
CA HIS A 119 14.74 -16.89 13.71
C HIS A 119 13.22 -16.85 13.45
N ASN A 120 12.41 -16.86 14.51
CA ASN A 120 10.96 -16.76 14.38
C ASN A 120 10.50 -15.41 13.84
N MET A 121 11.17 -14.32 14.22
CA MET A 121 10.92 -12.98 13.66
C MET A 121 11.24 -12.94 12.16
N TYR A 122 12.43 -13.41 11.77
CA TYR A 122 12.83 -13.55 10.35
C TYR A 122 11.79 -14.34 9.54
N LYS A 123 11.41 -15.51 10.06
CA LYS A 123 10.41 -16.37 9.42
C LYS A 123 9.06 -15.65 9.28
N SER A 124 8.62 -14.91 10.28
CA SER A 124 7.36 -14.16 10.27
C SER A 124 7.35 -13.05 9.23
N GLU A 125 8.39 -12.22 9.18
CA GLU A 125 8.49 -11.10 8.22
C GLU A 125 8.60 -11.59 6.77
N VAL A 126 9.44 -12.61 6.52
CA VAL A 126 9.55 -13.25 5.18
C VAL A 126 8.20 -13.81 4.77
N ARG A 127 7.53 -14.56 5.66
CA ARG A 127 6.22 -15.15 5.39
C ARG A 127 5.20 -14.06 5.07
N ARG A 128 5.15 -12.97 5.85
CA ARG A 128 4.24 -11.84 5.62
C ARG A 128 4.43 -11.23 4.23
N ALA A 129 5.68 -10.93 3.87
CA ALA A 129 6.00 -10.37 2.57
C ALA A 129 5.60 -11.32 1.43
N LEU A 130 5.97 -12.60 1.51
CA LEU A 130 5.62 -13.59 0.48
C LEU A 130 4.10 -13.78 0.34
N MET A 131 3.37 -13.80 1.46
CA MET A 131 1.89 -13.85 1.44
C MET A 131 1.32 -12.63 0.72
N ALA A 132 1.79 -11.42 1.04
CA ALA A 132 1.33 -10.20 0.40
C ALA A 132 1.63 -10.18 -1.11
N CYS A 133 2.83 -10.63 -1.50
CA CYS A 133 3.22 -10.74 -2.90
C CYS A 133 2.35 -11.76 -3.64
N HIS A 134 2.10 -12.93 -3.04
CA HIS A 134 1.23 -13.94 -3.61
C HIS A 134 -0.18 -13.40 -3.81
N MET A 135 -0.76 -12.75 -2.78
CA MET A 135 -2.06 -12.11 -2.91
C MET A 135 -2.06 -11.05 -4.02
N ALA A 136 -1.01 -10.23 -4.13
CA ALA A 136 -0.93 -9.20 -5.15
C ALA A 136 -1.08 -9.77 -6.57
N THR A 137 -0.44 -10.90 -6.87
CA THR A 137 -0.59 -11.59 -8.18
C THR A 137 -2.00 -12.15 -8.45
N LYS A 138 -2.89 -12.18 -7.45
CA LYS A 138 -4.22 -12.80 -7.54
C LYS A 138 -5.40 -11.86 -7.35
N ILE A 139 -5.22 -10.77 -6.60
CA ILE A 139 -6.31 -9.87 -6.18
C ILE A 139 -6.03 -8.39 -6.42
N LEU A 140 -4.79 -8.01 -6.73
CA LEU A 140 -4.46 -6.61 -7.00
C LEU A 140 -5.07 -6.22 -8.36
N ALA A 141 -5.71 -5.06 -8.40
CA ALA A 141 -6.29 -4.51 -9.61
C ALA A 141 -5.20 -4.17 -10.63
N SER A 142 -5.55 -4.19 -11.93
CA SER A 142 -4.75 -3.53 -12.96
C SER A 142 -4.57 -2.06 -12.57
N ASN A 143 -3.35 -1.53 -12.68
CA ASN A 143 -3.00 -0.21 -12.18
C ASN A 143 -3.10 -0.07 -10.64
N GLY A 144 -3.06 -1.18 -9.89
CA GLY A 144 -2.98 -1.18 -8.43
C GLY A 144 -1.57 -0.87 -7.91
N MET A 145 -1.42 -0.86 -6.58
CA MET A 145 -0.14 -0.64 -5.91
C MET A 145 0.16 -1.73 -4.90
N ILE A 146 1.39 -2.24 -4.90
CA ILE A 146 1.97 -2.94 -3.74
C ILE A 146 3.15 -2.12 -3.20
N CYS A 147 3.12 -1.85 -1.90
CA CYS A 147 4.13 -1.04 -1.23
C CYS A 147 4.76 -1.81 -0.06
N PHE A 148 6.08 -1.86 -0.03
CA PHE A 148 6.87 -2.33 1.10
C PHE A 148 7.27 -1.12 1.92
N THR A 149 6.81 -1.02 3.18
CA THR A 149 7.35 -0.02 4.10
C THR A 149 8.59 -0.58 4.78
N ILE A 150 9.67 0.17 4.76
CA ILE A 150 11.00 -0.28 5.19
C ILE A 150 11.58 0.81 6.08
N ASP A 151 12.00 0.49 7.30
CA ASP A 151 12.74 1.47 8.11
C ASP A 151 14.02 1.96 7.39
N GLN A 152 14.11 3.29 7.20
CA GLN A 152 15.19 3.91 6.43
C GLN A 152 16.55 3.72 7.09
N ARG A 153 16.62 3.81 8.42
CA ARG A 153 17.88 3.65 9.17
C ARG A 153 18.41 2.25 8.98
N SER A 154 17.57 1.25 9.20
CA SER A 154 17.90 -0.16 9.00
C SER A 154 18.37 -0.46 7.58
N TYR A 155 17.76 0.17 6.56
CA TYR A 155 18.13 -0.01 5.17
C TYR A 155 19.57 0.49 4.88
N PHE A 156 19.93 1.68 5.35
CA PHE A 156 21.24 2.28 5.08
C PHE A 156 22.34 1.92 6.07
N GLU A 157 22.01 1.72 7.34
CA GLU A 157 23.00 1.50 8.38
C GLU A 157 23.62 0.10 8.28
N GLN A 158 24.94 0.05 8.50
CA GLN A 158 25.73 -1.19 8.58
C GLN A 158 26.05 -1.59 10.02
N LYS A 159 25.73 -0.74 11.02
CA LYS A 159 26.10 -0.99 12.41
C LYS A 159 25.11 -1.94 13.09
N GLU A 160 25.63 -2.73 14.01
CA GLU A 160 24.86 -3.58 14.91
C GLU A 160 24.02 -2.68 15.81
N GLU A 161 22.72 -2.59 15.54
CA GLU A 161 21.76 -2.06 16.50
C GLU A 161 21.68 -3.01 17.68
N GLN A 162 21.70 -2.48 18.92
CA GLN A 162 21.51 -3.24 20.16
C GLN A 162 20.14 -3.95 20.25
N ASN A 163 19.24 -3.67 19.31
CA ASN A 163 17.98 -4.35 19.11
C ASN A 163 17.87 -4.67 17.62
N ILE A 164 17.59 -5.92 17.26
CA ILE A 164 17.32 -6.25 15.86
C ILE A 164 15.93 -5.70 15.52
N SER A 165 15.91 -4.62 14.75
CA SER A 165 14.69 -4.10 14.14
C SER A 165 14.19 -5.03 13.02
N THR A 166 12.89 -5.07 12.82
CA THR A 166 12.26 -5.72 11.66
C THR A 166 12.71 -5.11 10.33
N GLY A 167 13.09 -3.83 10.29
CA GLY A 167 13.70 -3.20 9.14
C GLY A 167 15.04 -3.85 8.76
N LYS A 168 15.86 -4.20 9.77
CA LYS A 168 17.09 -4.95 9.57
C LYS A 168 16.80 -6.35 9.00
N VAL A 169 15.77 -7.03 9.51
CA VAL A 169 15.30 -8.30 8.94
C VAL A 169 14.90 -8.16 7.47
N MET A 170 14.15 -7.11 7.13
CA MET A 170 13.72 -6.88 5.75
C MET A 170 14.88 -6.64 4.79
N LYS A 171 15.93 -5.96 5.26
CA LYS A 171 17.18 -5.81 4.52
C LYS A 171 17.96 -7.13 4.42
N ASP A 172 18.22 -7.77 5.54
CA ASP A 172 19.09 -8.95 5.64
C ASP A 172 18.50 -10.17 4.90
N CYS A 173 17.17 -10.30 4.87
CA CYS A 173 16.47 -11.29 4.05
C CYS A 173 16.18 -10.82 2.61
N GLN A 174 16.68 -9.65 2.21
CA GLN A 174 16.44 -9.07 0.89
C GLN A 174 14.93 -8.92 0.56
N ILE A 175 14.06 -8.89 1.56
CA ILE A 175 12.62 -8.62 1.41
C ILE A 175 12.42 -7.26 0.77
N ALA A 176 13.23 -6.28 1.17
CA ALA A 176 13.25 -4.96 0.56
C ALA A 176 13.45 -5.04 -0.97
N HIS A 177 14.31 -5.94 -1.45
CA HIS A 177 14.57 -6.13 -2.89
C HIS A 177 13.50 -6.94 -3.62
N LEU A 178 12.54 -7.54 -2.92
CA LEU A 178 11.39 -8.14 -3.60
C LEU A 178 10.63 -7.10 -4.43
N CYS A 179 10.64 -5.81 -4.04
CA CYS A 179 10.02 -4.77 -4.85
C CYS A 179 10.67 -4.64 -6.23
N THR A 180 12.00 -4.66 -6.32
CA THR A 180 12.75 -4.59 -7.60
C THR A 180 12.39 -5.76 -8.50
N ASN A 181 12.47 -6.99 -7.96
CA ASN A 181 12.17 -8.21 -8.72
C ASN A 181 10.69 -8.28 -9.14
N LEU A 182 9.75 -7.89 -8.28
CA LEU A 182 8.33 -7.91 -8.63
C LEU A 182 7.96 -6.82 -9.63
N GLY A 183 8.64 -5.68 -9.60
CA GLY A 183 8.43 -4.59 -10.57
C GLY A 183 8.81 -4.99 -12.01
N GLU A 184 9.64 -6.03 -12.17
CA GLU A 184 10.11 -6.54 -13.46
C GLU A 184 9.32 -7.78 -13.96
N ARG A 185 8.36 -8.30 -13.19
CA ARG A 185 7.65 -9.55 -13.54
C ARG A 185 6.43 -9.32 -14.42
N ASP A 186 6.29 -10.18 -15.43
CA ASP A 186 5.12 -10.27 -16.32
C ASP A 186 3.83 -10.73 -15.61
N ASP A 187 3.96 -11.38 -14.44
CA ASP A 187 2.82 -11.96 -13.71
C ASP A 187 1.94 -10.90 -13.04
N LEU A 188 2.47 -9.67 -12.88
CA LEU A 188 1.68 -8.51 -12.47
C LEU A 188 1.27 -7.76 -13.73
N GLU A 189 0.04 -7.25 -13.73
CA GLU A 189 -0.45 -6.39 -14.81
C GLU A 189 0.52 -5.22 -15.04
N THR A 190 0.83 -4.92 -16.30
CA THR A 190 1.89 -3.99 -16.75
C THR A 190 1.86 -2.60 -16.11
N ASP A 191 0.69 -2.16 -15.63
CA ASP A 191 0.49 -0.84 -15.02
C ASP A 191 0.58 -0.84 -13.47
N THR A 192 0.89 -2.00 -12.87
CA THR A 192 0.98 -2.15 -11.41
C THR A 192 2.22 -1.44 -10.87
N LEU A 193 2.02 -0.63 -9.83
CA LEU A 193 3.13 -0.03 -9.09
C LEU A 193 3.64 -0.98 -8.00
N VAL A 194 4.92 -1.30 -8.06
CA VAL A 194 5.66 -1.96 -6.98
C VAL A 194 6.70 -0.98 -6.43
N VAL A 195 6.68 -0.67 -5.13
CA VAL A 195 7.61 0.31 -4.55
C VAL A 195 8.05 -0.07 -3.13
N GLY A 196 9.31 0.22 -2.80
CA GLY A 196 9.81 0.24 -1.43
C GLY A 196 9.82 1.66 -0.87
N ALA A 197 9.00 1.96 0.13
CA ALA A 197 8.99 3.26 0.81
C ALA A 197 9.91 3.21 2.04
N LEU A 198 11.01 3.99 2.01
CA LEU A 198 11.92 4.11 3.14
C LEU A 198 11.32 5.08 4.17
N ILE A 199 10.98 4.57 5.35
CA ILE A 199 10.23 5.29 6.38
C ILE A 199 11.19 5.96 7.36
N GLU A 200 10.97 7.25 7.62
CA GLU A 200 11.65 8.01 8.67
C GLU A 200 10.63 8.58 9.66
N ASP A 201 10.91 8.43 10.95
CA ASP A 201 9.96 8.73 12.05
C ASP A 201 9.52 10.19 12.12
N ASP A 202 10.39 11.10 11.74
CA ASP A 202 10.11 12.53 11.73
C ASP A 202 9.26 12.95 10.52
N LYS A 203 9.06 12.08 9.54
CA LYS A 203 8.40 12.37 8.25
C LYS A 203 7.10 11.60 8.03
N LEU A 204 6.61 10.85 9.02
CA LEU A 204 5.44 9.96 8.87
C LEU A 204 4.22 10.65 8.24
N SER A 205 3.91 11.89 8.67
CA SER A 205 2.73 12.60 8.16
C SER A 205 2.79 12.93 6.67
N ASP A 206 3.98 13.19 6.13
CA ASP A 206 4.15 13.46 4.71
C ASP A 206 4.25 12.18 3.91
N ILE A 207 4.91 11.15 4.46
CA ILE A 207 4.98 9.81 3.86
C ILE A 207 3.57 9.27 3.61
N VAL A 208 2.67 9.35 4.59
CA VAL A 208 1.27 8.89 4.44
C VAL A 208 0.56 9.58 3.28
N LYS A 209 0.80 10.88 3.06
CA LYS A 209 0.21 11.62 1.94
C LYS A 209 0.70 11.06 0.60
N TYR A 210 2.00 10.78 0.48
CA TYR A 210 2.54 10.18 -0.74
C TYR A 210 2.03 8.77 -0.97
N LEU A 211 1.99 7.92 0.07
CA LEU A 211 1.41 6.58 -0.02
C LEU A 211 -0.05 6.62 -0.50
N LYS A 212 -0.84 7.58 -0.01
CA LYS A 212 -2.22 7.79 -0.46
C LYS A 212 -2.28 8.25 -1.91
N LEU A 213 -1.46 9.21 -2.32
CA LEU A 213 -1.39 9.69 -3.70
C LEU A 213 -1.00 8.58 -4.67
N TRP A 214 0.00 7.78 -4.33
CA TRP A 214 0.43 6.65 -5.14
C TRP A 214 -0.66 5.59 -5.27
N ALA A 215 -1.31 5.23 -4.15
CA ALA A 215 -2.47 4.35 -4.15
C ALA A 215 -3.61 4.89 -5.01
N ASP A 216 -3.78 6.22 -5.08
CA ASP A 216 -4.79 6.86 -5.93
C ASP A 216 -4.46 6.86 -7.42
N GLY A 217 -3.23 6.50 -7.83
CA GLY A 217 -2.80 6.62 -9.23
C GLY A 217 -2.04 7.91 -9.55
N ILE A 218 -1.69 8.71 -8.54
CA ILE A 218 -1.19 10.07 -8.72
C ILE A 218 0.29 10.14 -8.36
N LYS A 219 1.10 10.74 -9.25
CA LYS A 219 2.56 10.96 -9.04
C LYS A 219 3.30 9.70 -8.61
N ARG A 220 2.96 8.58 -9.25
CA ARG A 220 3.59 7.29 -8.97
C ARG A 220 5.07 7.31 -9.37
N PRO A 221 5.96 6.78 -8.52
CA PRO A 221 7.34 6.53 -8.92
C PRO A 221 7.41 5.40 -9.95
N ALA A 222 8.60 5.16 -10.51
CA ALA A 222 8.80 3.99 -11.36
C ALA A 222 8.60 2.69 -10.55
N SER A 223 7.97 1.69 -11.15
CA SER A 223 7.81 0.38 -10.52
C SER A 223 9.19 -0.27 -10.31
N GLY A 224 9.32 -1.04 -9.23
CA GLY A 224 10.58 -1.70 -8.86
C GLY A 224 11.62 -0.76 -8.26
N THR A 225 11.24 0.41 -7.75
CA THR A 225 12.19 1.38 -7.15
C THR A 225 12.01 1.54 -5.64
N PHE A 226 13.00 2.16 -5.00
CA PHE A 226 12.91 2.64 -3.63
C PHE A 226 12.68 4.14 -3.59
N ALA A 227 11.74 4.58 -2.77
CA ALA A 227 11.47 5.99 -2.51
C ALA A 227 12.04 6.41 -1.15
N HIS A 228 13.04 7.29 -1.19
CA HIS A 228 13.67 7.92 -0.03
C HIS A 228 13.13 9.33 0.18
N PHE A 229 12.59 9.63 1.35
CA PHE A 229 11.95 10.92 1.62
C PHE A 229 12.96 11.95 2.15
N LYS A 230 13.37 12.92 1.33
CA LYS A 230 14.30 13.99 1.74
C LYS A 230 13.60 15.31 2.02
N TYR A 231 14.18 16.11 2.93
CA TYR A 231 13.79 17.52 3.08
C TYR A 231 14.46 18.35 1.98
N SER A 232 13.70 19.25 1.38
CA SER A 232 14.29 20.34 0.61
C SER A 232 14.83 21.43 1.54
N ASN A 233 15.93 22.07 1.15
CA ASN A 233 16.53 23.22 1.84
C ASN A 233 15.71 24.53 1.68
N HIS A 234 14.40 24.43 1.44
CA HIS A 234 13.53 25.59 1.27
C HIS A 234 13.17 26.24 2.62
N LYS A 235 12.75 27.51 2.59
CA LYS A 235 12.30 28.27 3.79
C LYS A 235 11.17 27.58 4.57
N LYS A 236 10.41 26.70 3.91
CA LYS A 236 9.56 25.70 4.53
C LYS A 236 10.07 24.33 4.07
N PRO A 237 10.54 23.46 4.97
CA PRO A 237 11.00 22.13 4.57
C PRO A 237 9.85 21.37 3.92
N ILE A 238 10.06 20.91 2.69
CA ILE A 238 9.13 20.04 1.95
C ILE A 238 9.77 18.66 1.89
N VAL A 239 9.02 17.65 2.29
CA VAL A 239 9.40 16.25 2.13
C VAL A 239 9.03 15.77 0.71
N TYR A 240 9.97 15.18 -0.01
CA TYR A 240 9.74 14.62 -1.34
C TYR A 240 10.43 13.26 -1.50
N PRO A 241 9.83 12.33 -2.27
CA PRO A 241 10.46 11.07 -2.61
C PRO A 241 11.57 11.29 -3.64
N GLU A 242 12.75 10.75 -3.36
CA GLU A 242 13.87 10.58 -4.28
C GLU A 242 14.03 9.09 -4.58
N LEU A 243 14.21 8.74 -5.85
CA LEU A 243 14.37 7.36 -6.27
C LEU A 243 15.82 6.93 -6.11
N LEU A 244 16.03 5.75 -5.50
CA LEU A 244 17.31 5.06 -5.44
C LEU A 244 17.41 3.98 -6.50
#